data_AF-A0A383DZF2-F1
#
_entry.id   AF-A0A383DZF2-F1
#
_cell.length_a   1.000
_cell.length_b   1.000
_cell.length_c   1.000
_cell.angle_alpha   90.00
_cell.angle_beta   90.00
_cell.angle_gamma   90.00
#
_symmetry.space_group_name_H-M   'P 1'
#
loop_
_entity.id
_entity.type
_entity.pdbx_description
1 polymer ?
#
loop_
_entity_poly.entity_id
_entity_poly.type
_entity_poly.pdbx_seq_one_letter_code
_entity_poly.pdbx_strand_id
1 'polypeptide(L)'
;DDITDEDACQVANGFWIPFADNGYDNDSGIEPGDAVESGGDEDECYCLAEESEGYCEVLCVLGDVNGDGGWNVLDIVALANCVLAGNCVDLENACAADMNGDWDGSDVGGFNVLDIVALANCVLAGNCGGRVDDASHAKLNIDDNMVSIEGDGFIGGVQMTLKHGEDFSIEMTDRALLADYLTTGNTTRLLVITPETDKLFSYSGNFEITEIIVANSHAEVSVDLPLATSFSI
;
A
#
# COMPACT_ATOMS: atom_id res chain seq x y z
N ASP A 1 -17.55 24.65 8.65
CA ASP A 1 -18.97 24.92 8.44
C ASP A 1 -19.69 23.62 8.70
N ASP A 2 -20.48 23.58 9.77
CA ASP A 2 -21.22 22.38 10.16
C ASP A 2 -22.26 22.08 9.07
N ILE A 3 -22.30 20.84 8.61
CA ILE A 3 -23.22 20.39 7.56
C ILE A 3 -24.53 20.00 8.25
N THR A 4 -25.56 20.84 8.11
CA THR A 4 -26.82 20.71 8.87
C THR A 4 -28.01 20.24 8.02
N ASP A 5 -27.83 20.00 6.72
CA ASP A 5 -28.93 19.61 5.83
C ASP A 5 -28.50 18.66 4.69
N GLU A 6 -29.49 17.97 4.11
CA GLU A 6 -29.28 16.96 3.06
C GLU A 6 -28.63 17.55 1.81
N ASP A 7 -29.01 18.76 1.40
CA ASP A 7 -28.48 19.41 0.20
C ASP A 7 -27.00 19.78 0.43
N ALA A 8 -26.64 20.30 1.60
CA ALA A 8 -25.27 20.57 2.01
C ALA A 8 -24.43 19.27 2.13
N CYS A 9 -25.05 18.18 2.59
CA CYS A 9 -24.43 16.86 2.67
C CYS A 9 -24.16 16.28 1.28
N GLN A 10 -25.12 16.35 0.35
CA GLN A 10 -24.95 15.89 -1.03
C GLN A 10 -23.92 16.73 -1.80
N VAL A 11 -23.86 18.06 -1.56
CA VAL A 11 -22.85 18.95 -2.15
C VAL A 11 -21.44 18.63 -1.63
N ALA A 12 -21.32 18.09 -0.41
CA ALA A 12 -20.08 17.59 0.17
C ALA A 12 -19.75 16.13 -0.22
N ASN A 13 -20.49 15.53 -1.16
CA ASN A 13 -20.42 14.11 -1.53
C ASN A 13 -20.70 13.13 -0.37
N GLY A 14 -21.45 13.55 0.65
CA GLY A 14 -21.94 12.70 1.72
C GLY A 14 -23.18 11.89 1.32
N PHE A 15 -23.54 10.90 2.14
CA PHE A 15 -24.74 10.07 1.96
C PHE A 15 -25.72 10.33 3.12
N TRP A 16 -26.92 10.83 2.81
CA TRP A 16 -27.95 11.15 3.80
C TRP A 16 -28.82 9.93 4.09
N ILE A 17 -28.84 9.47 5.34
CA ILE A 17 -29.74 8.39 5.79
C ILE A 17 -30.60 8.91 6.93
N PRO A 18 -31.93 8.99 6.78
CA PRO A 18 -32.81 9.31 7.89
C PRO A 18 -32.82 8.13 8.88
N PHE A 19 -32.67 8.43 10.17
CA PHE A 19 -32.69 7.44 11.24
C PHE A 19 -33.95 6.56 11.20
N ALA A 20 -33.76 5.24 11.20
CA ALA A 20 -34.80 4.27 11.55
C ALA A 20 -34.19 3.25 12.51
N ASP A 21 -34.60 3.27 13.77
CA ASP A 21 -34.32 2.19 14.73
C ASP A 21 -35.06 0.91 14.30
N ASN A 22 -34.35 -0.22 14.27
CA ASN A 22 -34.92 -1.53 13.94
C ASN A 22 -35.43 -2.30 15.18
N GLY A 23 -35.58 -1.64 16.33
CA GLY A 23 -36.51 -2.04 17.39
C GLY A 23 -36.02 -3.21 18.27
N TYR A 24 -34.74 -3.25 18.61
CA TYR A 24 -34.17 -4.25 19.53
C TYR A 24 -33.86 -3.73 20.94
N ASP A 25 -34.61 -2.72 21.38
CA ASP A 25 -34.84 -2.42 22.78
C ASP A 25 -35.81 -3.47 23.36
N ASN A 26 -35.45 -4.09 24.49
CA ASN A 26 -36.22 -5.14 25.16
C ASN A 26 -37.00 -4.63 26.39
N ASP A 27 -37.31 -3.34 26.44
CA ASP A 27 -38.06 -2.70 27.52
C ASP A 27 -39.05 -1.66 27.01
N SER A 28 -40.06 -2.09 26.26
CA SER A 28 -41.46 -1.69 26.47
C SER A 28 -42.31 -2.19 25.30
N GLY A 29 -43.44 -2.83 25.59
CA GLY A 29 -44.29 -3.46 24.59
C GLY A 29 -44.97 -2.49 23.61
N ILE A 30 -44.22 -1.93 22.67
CA ILE A 30 -44.70 -1.10 21.57
C ILE A 30 -44.48 -1.87 20.25
N GLU A 31 -45.52 -1.91 19.43
CA GLU A 31 -45.55 -2.58 18.12
C GLU A 31 -44.49 -2.00 17.17
N PRO A 32 -43.95 -2.80 16.24
CA PRO A 32 -42.90 -2.35 15.33
C PRO A 32 -43.48 -1.37 14.29
N GLY A 33 -43.11 -0.10 14.43
CA GLY A 33 -43.53 0.97 13.54
C GLY A 33 -43.30 2.33 14.19
N ASP A 34 -42.16 2.93 13.85
CA ASP A 34 -41.84 4.34 14.03
C ASP A 34 -41.88 4.84 15.48
N ALA A 35 -40.95 4.37 16.31
CA ALA A 35 -40.58 5.07 17.53
C ALA A 35 -39.58 6.18 17.17
N VAL A 36 -40.06 7.42 17.14
CA VAL A 36 -39.20 8.61 17.15
C VAL A 36 -38.82 8.88 18.60
N GLU A 37 -37.54 8.74 18.93
CA GLU A 37 -37.04 9.12 20.26
C GLU A 37 -37.28 10.62 20.51
N SER A 38 -37.91 10.93 21.64
CA SER A 38 -38.20 12.30 22.04
C SER A 38 -36.93 12.97 22.55
N GLY A 39 -36.24 13.70 21.68
CA GLY A 39 -35.08 14.50 22.06
C GLY A 39 -34.03 14.70 20.97
N GLY A 40 -34.19 14.11 19.79
CA GLY A 40 -33.33 14.40 18.63
C GLY A 40 -33.71 15.71 17.94
N ASP A 41 -32.71 16.52 17.61
CA ASP A 41 -32.85 17.71 16.77
C ASP A 41 -32.86 17.27 15.29
N GLU A 42 -33.88 17.66 14.54
CA GLU A 42 -34.04 17.32 13.12
C GLU A 42 -33.02 18.04 12.22
N ASP A 43 -32.34 19.05 12.77
CA ASP A 43 -31.34 19.88 12.10
C ASP A 43 -29.88 19.58 12.55
N GLU A 44 -29.65 18.60 13.45
CA GLU A 44 -28.30 18.17 13.86
C GLU A 44 -27.88 16.84 13.21
N CYS A 45 -26.75 16.86 12.52
CA CYS A 45 -26.11 15.68 11.95
C CYS A 45 -25.46 14.84 13.07
N TYR A 46 -26.22 13.95 13.70
CA TYR A 46 -25.62 12.89 14.51
C TYR A 46 -25.42 11.63 13.68
N CYS A 47 -24.23 11.07 13.77
CA CYS A 47 -23.99 9.67 13.49
C CYS A 47 -24.55 8.85 14.68
N LEU A 48 -25.06 7.64 14.44
CA LEU A 48 -25.59 6.73 15.48
C LEU A 48 -24.68 6.71 16.73
N ALA A 49 -25.12 7.22 17.87
CA ALA A 49 -24.27 7.32 19.07
C ALA A 49 -23.79 5.97 19.67
N GLU A 50 -24.26 4.83 19.16
CA GLU A 50 -23.69 3.51 19.50
C GLU A 50 -22.79 2.90 18.41
N GLU A 51 -22.74 3.48 17.20
CA GLU A 51 -21.83 3.06 16.12
C GLU A 51 -20.87 4.20 15.66
N SER A 52 -21.07 5.43 16.13
CA SER A 52 -20.31 6.63 15.73
C SER A 52 -19.05 6.89 16.55
N GLU A 53 -18.80 6.11 17.60
CA GLU A 53 -17.45 5.97 18.16
C GLU A 53 -16.63 4.90 17.42
N GLY A 54 -17.19 4.28 16.37
CA GLY A 54 -16.55 3.26 15.55
C GLY A 54 -15.64 3.86 14.48
N TYR A 55 -16.20 4.47 13.44
CA TYR A 55 -15.37 4.91 12.30
C TYR A 55 -16.02 6.05 11.49
N CYS A 56 -15.56 7.29 11.68
CA CYS A 56 -15.38 8.17 10.52
C CYS A 56 -14.22 7.57 9.73
N GLU A 57 -14.46 6.55 8.91
CA GLU A 57 -13.43 6.15 7.96
C GLU A 57 -13.27 7.32 6.99
N VAL A 58 -12.07 7.89 6.97
CA VAL A 58 -11.63 8.71 5.85
C VAL A 58 -11.97 7.91 4.60
N LEU A 59 -12.80 8.45 3.72
CA LEU A 59 -13.04 7.82 2.42
C LEU A 59 -11.73 7.93 1.65
N CYS A 60 -10.92 6.88 1.75
CA CYS A 60 -9.64 6.85 1.09
C CYS A 60 -9.87 6.47 -0.37
N VAL A 61 -9.52 7.39 -1.25
CA VAL A 61 -9.48 7.09 -2.68
C VAL A 61 -8.24 6.22 -2.90
N LEU A 62 -8.43 4.92 -3.13
CA LEU A 62 -7.31 4.01 -3.37
C LEU A 62 -6.38 4.56 -4.46
N GLY A 63 -5.09 4.61 -4.12
CA GLY A 63 -4.02 5.13 -4.96
C GLY A 63 -3.76 6.64 -4.85
N ASP A 64 -4.64 7.42 -4.20
CA ASP A 64 -4.41 8.84 -3.90
C ASP A 64 -3.68 8.98 -2.55
N VAL A 65 -2.44 8.50 -2.54
CA VAL A 65 -1.61 8.37 -1.33
C VAL A 65 -1.26 9.75 -0.75
N ASN A 66 -1.17 10.78 -1.60
CA ASN A 66 -0.87 12.15 -1.16
C ASN A 66 -2.13 12.99 -0.85
N GLY A 67 -3.33 12.51 -1.18
CA GLY A 67 -4.61 13.19 -0.92
C GLY A 67 -4.89 14.40 -1.81
N ASP A 68 -4.30 14.46 -3.02
CA ASP A 68 -4.48 15.58 -3.94
C ASP A 68 -5.70 15.43 -4.89
N GLY A 69 -6.43 14.32 -4.77
CA GLY A 69 -7.67 14.03 -5.48
C GLY A 69 -7.49 13.14 -6.71
N GLY A 70 -6.30 12.55 -6.94
CA GLY A 70 -6.13 11.55 -7.97
C GLY A 70 -4.76 10.89 -8.04
N TRP A 71 -4.74 9.59 -8.37
CA TRP A 71 -3.53 8.81 -8.48
C TRP A 71 -2.66 9.17 -9.70
N ASN A 72 -1.41 9.52 -9.43
CA ASN A 72 -0.40 9.84 -10.42
C ASN A 72 1.00 9.42 -9.92
N VAL A 73 2.05 9.91 -10.57
CA VAL A 73 3.43 9.55 -10.23
C VAL A 73 3.83 10.03 -8.83
N LEU A 74 3.22 11.09 -8.30
CA LEU A 74 3.50 11.59 -6.96
C LEU A 74 3.06 10.61 -5.88
N ASP A 75 1.97 9.87 -6.10
CA ASP A 75 1.48 8.85 -5.18
C ASP A 75 2.40 7.64 -5.12
N ILE A 76 2.93 7.22 -6.28
CA ILE A 76 3.95 6.16 -6.35
C ILE A 76 5.17 6.55 -5.52
N VAL A 77 5.62 7.81 -5.66
CA VAL A 77 6.78 8.32 -4.90
C VAL A 77 6.48 8.39 -3.40
N ALA A 78 5.28 8.86 -3.02
CA ALA A 78 4.86 8.91 -1.62
C ALA A 78 4.85 7.51 -0.99
N LEU A 79 4.25 6.53 -1.69
CA LEU A 79 4.17 5.14 -1.24
C LEU A 79 5.55 4.48 -1.15
N ALA A 80 6.40 4.63 -2.18
CA ALA A 80 7.75 4.08 -2.17
C ALA A 80 8.58 4.62 -1.00
N ASN A 81 8.48 5.92 -0.70
CA ASN A 81 9.19 6.53 0.41
C ASN A 81 8.74 5.99 1.76
N CYS A 82 7.43 5.86 2.00
CA CYS A 82 6.93 5.33 3.26
C CYS A 82 7.24 3.83 3.41
N VAL A 83 7.22 3.06 2.30
CA VAL A 83 7.58 1.64 2.31
C VAL A 83 9.06 1.49 2.67
N LEU A 84 9.95 2.26 2.03
CA LEU A 84 11.39 2.27 2.36
C LEU A 84 11.67 2.66 3.82
N ALA A 85 10.95 3.67 4.32
CA ALA A 85 11.08 4.13 5.70
C ALA A 85 10.40 3.20 6.72
N GLY A 86 9.42 2.39 6.29
CA GLY A 86 8.65 1.49 7.16
C GLY A 86 7.67 2.24 8.05
N ASN A 87 7.05 3.30 7.52
CA ASN A 87 6.20 4.21 8.28
C ASN A 87 4.95 4.65 7.50
N CYS A 88 4.43 3.81 6.60
CA CYS A 88 3.23 4.13 5.83
C CYS A 88 2.00 4.41 6.68
N VAL A 89 1.92 3.83 7.88
CA VAL A 89 0.84 4.09 8.85
C VAL A 89 0.83 5.52 9.40
N ASP A 90 1.96 6.24 9.29
CA ASP A 90 2.05 7.63 9.71
C ASP A 90 1.51 8.61 8.64
N LEU A 91 1.15 8.10 7.45
CA LEU A 91 0.54 8.91 6.40
C LEU A 91 -0.89 9.27 6.78
N GLU A 92 -1.27 10.52 6.55
CA GLU A 92 -2.64 11.00 6.77
C GLU A 92 -3.67 10.18 5.98
N ASN A 93 -3.29 9.72 4.78
CA ASN A 93 -4.10 8.87 3.90
C ASN A 93 -3.53 7.45 3.76
N ALA A 94 -3.04 6.84 4.85
CA ALA A 94 -2.40 5.52 4.83
C ALA A 94 -3.25 4.42 4.16
N CYS A 95 -4.55 4.40 4.41
CA CYS A 95 -5.54 3.55 3.74
C CYS A 95 -5.52 3.62 2.19
N ALA A 96 -5.16 4.75 1.57
CA ALA A 96 -5.07 4.87 0.12
C ALA A 96 -3.86 4.12 -0.46
N ALA A 97 -2.88 3.79 0.39
CA ALA A 97 -1.69 3.05 0.02
C ALA A 97 -1.89 1.52 0.00
N ASP A 98 -2.96 0.99 0.58
CA ASP A 98 -3.26 -0.45 0.59
C ASP A 98 -4.00 -0.82 -0.71
N MET A 99 -3.23 -1.05 -1.77
CA MET A 99 -3.78 -1.24 -3.11
C MET A 99 -4.29 -2.65 -3.36
N ASN A 100 -3.84 -3.63 -2.56
CA ASN A 100 -4.25 -5.03 -2.67
C ASN A 100 -5.24 -5.46 -1.56
N GLY A 101 -5.51 -4.60 -0.58
CA GLY A 101 -6.48 -4.83 0.49
C GLY A 101 -5.98 -5.79 1.56
N ASP A 102 -4.66 -5.87 1.77
CA ASP A 102 -4.04 -6.78 2.75
C ASP A 102 -3.66 -6.09 4.08
N TRP A 103 -3.90 -4.78 4.19
CA TRP A 103 -3.74 -4.08 5.46
C TRP A 103 -4.86 -4.44 6.43
N ASP A 104 -4.48 -4.90 7.62
CA ASP A 104 -5.38 -5.32 8.69
C ASP A 104 -5.67 -4.21 9.72
N GLY A 105 -5.26 -2.97 9.43
CA GLY A 105 -5.35 -1.84 10.34
C GLY A 105 -4.25 -1.82 11.42
N SER A 106 -3.23 -2.68 11.33
CA SER A 106 -2.10 -2.69 12.26
C SER A 106 -1.05 -1.63 11.94
N ASP A 107 -0.28 -1.23 12.96
CA ASP A 107 0.79 -0.22 12.87
C ASP A 107 2.04 -0.69 12.06
N VAL A 108 2.02 -1.90 11.49
CA VAL A 108 3.22 -2.54 10.91
C VAL A 108 2.98 -3.27 9.59
N GLY A 109 1.77 -3.75 9.32
CA GLY A 109 1.51 -4.70 8.24
C GLY A 109 0.89 -4.09 6.99
N GLY A 110 0.92 -4.83 5.89
CA GLY A 110 0.22 -4.50 4.64
C GLY A 110 1.13 -3.86 3.60
N PHE A 111 1.55 -2.61 3.82
CA PHE A 111 2.21 -1.80 2.79
C PHE A 111 3.58 -2.36 2.34
N ASN A 112 3.67 -2.77 1.09
CA ASN A 112 4.88 -3.29 0.50
C ASN A 112 4.96 -3.07 -1.02
N VAL A 113 5.91 -3.72 -1.69
CA VAL A 113 6.09 -3.63 -3.14
C VAL A 113 4.86 -4.02 -3.96
N LEU A 114 4.02 -4.92 -3.46
CA LEU A 114 2.76 -5.31 -4.12
C LEU A 114 1.86 -4.09 -4.33
N ASP A 115 1.77 -3.22 -3.32
CA ASP A 115 0.95 -2.01 -3.41
C ASP A 115 1.50 -1.02 -4.44
N ILE A 116 2.82 -0.82 -4.41
CA ILE A 116 3.49 0.08 -5.34
C ILE A 116 3.30 -0.40 -6.77
N VAL A 117 3.41 -1.70 -7.00
CA VAL A 117 3.23 -2.30 -8.33
C VAL A 117 1.78 -2.17 -8.80
N ALA A 118 0.81 -2.41 -7.93
CA ALA A 118 -0.59 -2.22 -8.25
C ALA A 118 -0.88 -0.75 -8.64
N LEU A 119 -0.38 0.21 -7.85
CA LEU A 119 -0.52 1.63 -8.15
C LEU A 119 0.21 2.03 -9.45
N ALA A 120 1.42 1.53 -9.67
CA ALA A 120 2.17 1.78 -10.89
C ALA A 120 1.40 1.26 -12.13
N ASN A 121 0.78 0.08 -12.03
CA ASN A 121 -0.05 -0.45 -13.11
C ASN A 121 -1.25 0.46 -13.38
N CYS A 122 -1.95 0.93 -12.33
CA CYS A 122 -3.02 1.92 -12.47
C CYS A 122 -2.51 3.13 -13.27
N VAL A 123 -1.46 3.80 -12.77
CA VAL A 123 -0.89 5.05 -13.32
C VAL A 123 -0.45 4.87 -14.78
N LEU A 124 0.25 3.78 -15.10
CA LEU A 124 0.82 3.57 -16.43
C LEU A 124 -0.20 3.07 -17.46
N ALA A 125 -1.14 2.22 -17.07
CA ALA A 125 -2.15 1.68 -17.98
C ALA A 125 -3.42 2.55 -18.07
N GLY A 126 -3.57 3.54 -17.18
CA GLY A 126 -4.80 4.33 -17.02
C GLY A 126 -5.97 3.49 -16.50
N ASN A 127 -5.70 2.31 -15.96
CA ASN A 127 -6.66 1.41 -15.34
C ASN A 127 -5.92 0.46 -14.40
N CYS A 128 -6.59 -0.02 -13.36
CA CYS A 128 -6.00 -0.93 -12.37
C CYS A 128 -6.12 -2.41 -12.77
N GLY A 129 -6.14 -2.71 -14.07
CA GLY A 129 -6.04 -4.08 -14.55
C GLY A 129 -4.58 -4.53 -14.60
N GLY A 130 -4.30 -5.77 -14.21
CA GLY A 130 -2.96 -6.31 -14.37
C GLY A 130 -2.70 -6.90 -15.76
N ARG A 131 -1.58 -7.61 -15.88
CA ARG A 131 -1.02 -8.13 -17.13
C ARG A 131 -1.37 -9.60 -17.31
N VAL A 132 -1.37 -10.04 -18.58
CA VAL A 132 -1.68 -11.43 -18.95
C VAL A 132 -0.47 -12.36 -18.82
N ASP A 133 0.73 -11.80 -18.89
CA ASP A 133 2.01 -12.52 -18.94
C ASP A 133 2.80 -12.31 -17.64
N ASP A 134 2.16 -12.54 -16.51
CA ASP A 134 2.78 -12.41 -15.19
C ASP A 134 3.70 -13.58 -14.88
N ALA A 135 4.81 -13.29 -14.18
CA ALA A 135 5.69 -14.33 -13.68
C ALA A 135 5.00 -15.16 -12.60
N SER A 136 5.23 -16.47 -12.62
CA SER A 136 4.87 -17.41 -11.56
C SER A 136 6.08 -17.80 -10.71
N HIS A 137 7.27 -17.66 -11.27
CA HIS A 137 8.53 -17.97 -10.62
C HIS A 137 9.62 -16.97 -11.05
N ALA A 138 10.51 -16.65 -10.12
CA ALA A 138 11.67 -15.84 -10.38
C ALA A 138 12.93 -16.47 -9.77
N LYS A 139 14.08 -16.12 -10.33
CA LYS A 139 15.38 -16.56 -9.86
C LYS A 139 16.27 -15.35 -9.68
N LEU A 140 16.85 -15.22 -8.49
CA LEU A 140 17.84 -14.20 -8.21
C LEU A 140 19.24 -14.76 -8.54
N ASN A 141 20.01 -14.01 -9.33
CA ASN A 141 21.37 -14.34 -9.71
C ASN A 141 22.32 -13.25 -9.19
N ILE A 142 23.45 -13.68 -8.61
CA ILE A 142 24.51 -12.79 -8.13
C ILE A 142 25.82 -13.25 -8.76
N ASP A 143 26.36 -12.43 -9.65
CA ASP A 143 27.58 -12.69 -10.38
C ASP A 143 28.26 -11.36 -10.75
N ASP A 144 29.60 -11.36 -10.81
CA ASP A 144 30.41 -10.19 -11.22
C ASP A 144 29.94 -8.85 -10.61
N ASN A 145 29.77 -8.81 -9.27
CA ASN A 145 29.36 -7.62 -8.52
C ASN A 145 27.97 -7.05 -8.90
N MET A 146 27.13 -7.85 -9.57
CA MET A 146 25.81 -7.47 -10.04
C MET A 146 24.75 -8.42 -9.45
N VAL A 147 23.67 -7.84 -8.92
CA VAL A 147 22.47 -8.59 -8.56
C VAL A 147 21.45 -8.42 -9.69
N SER A 148 20.95 -9.55 -10.18
CA SER A 148 19.98 -9.63 -11.27
C SER A 148 18.85 -10.60 -10.95
N ILE A 149 17.71 -10.43 -11.62
CA ILE A 149 16.52 -11.26 -11.48
C ILE A 149 16.02 -11.72 -12.84
N GLU A 150 15.68 -13.00 -12.94
CA GLU A 150 15.08 -13.62 -14.11
C GLU A 150 13.71 -14.17 -13.72
N GLY A 151 12.65 -13.71 -14.37
CA GLY A 151 11.29 -14.24 -14.20
C GLY A 151 10.87 -15.09 -15.41
N ASP A 152 9.95 -16.03 -15.21
CA ASP A 152 9.26 -16.75 -16.29
C ASP A 152 8.11 -15.94 -16.93
N GLY A 153 7.99 -14.67 -16.57
CA GLY A 153 7.03 -13.69 -17.07
C GLY A 153 7.37 -12.29 -16.56
N PHE A 154 6.36 -11.42 -16.48
CA PHE A 154 6.52 -10.05 -16.01
C PHE A 154 6.78 -9.98 -14.50
N ILE A 155 7.86 -9.29 -14.15
CA ILE A 155 8.16 -8.84 -12.79
C ILE A 155 7.76 -7.38 -12.68
N GLY A 156 6.78 -7.11 -11.83
CA GLY A 156 6.27 -5.79 -11.54
C GLY A 156 7.13 -5.03 -10.55
N GLY A 157 7.74 -5.70 -9.58
CA GLY A 157 8.63 -5.04 -8.63
C GLY A 157 9.41 -5.99 -7.75
N VAL A 158 10.48 -5.47 -7.15
CA VAL A 158 11.34 -6.18 -6.21
C VAL A 158 11.59 -5.31 -5.00
N GLN A 159 11.39 -5.86 -3.81
CA GLN A 159 11.80 -5.30 -2.54
C GLN A 159 12.79 -6.24 -1.88
N MET A 160 13.88 -5.69 -1.34
CA MET A 160 14.85 -6.47 -0.56
C MET A 160 15.30 -5.71 0.68
N THR A 161 15.57 -6.48 1.74
CA THR A 161 16.29 -6.02 2.93
C THR A 161 17.66 -6.68 2.95
N LEU A 162 18.71 -5.86 2.96
CA LEU A 162 20.11 -6.28 2.99
C LEU A 162 20.72 -5.96 4.36
N LYS A 163 21.55 -6.86 4.86
CA LYS A 163 22.40 -6.64 6.03
C LYS A 163 23.86 -6.65 5.60
N HIS A 164 24.65 -5.66 5.99
CA HIS A 164 25.99 -5.48 5.43
C HIS A 164 27.00 -4.85 6.41
N GLY A 165 28.27 -4.75 6.01
CA GLY A 165 29.32 -4.05 6.74
C GLY A 165 29.34 -2.53 6.48
N GLU A 166 30.21 -1.80 7.18
CA GLU A 166 30.40 -0.35 6.97
C GLU A 166 31.04 -0.02 5.60
N ASP A 167 31.69 -1.00 4.97
CA ASP A 167 32.37 -0.88 3.68
C ASP A 167 31.46 -1.18 2.47
N PHE A 168 30.18 -1.50 2.71
CA PHE A 168 29.23 -1.80 1.66
C PHE A 168 28.84 -0.56 0.86
N SER A 169 28.71 -0.73 -0.45
CA SER A 169 28.11 0.25 -1.34
C SER A 169 27.20 -0.43 -2.35
N ILE A 170 26.15 0.29 -2.74
CA ILE A 170 25.13 -0.14 -3.68
C ILE A 170 24.93 0.95 -4.73
N GLU A 171 24.73 0.54 -5.97
CA GLU A 171 24.35 1.40 -7.08
C GLU A 171 23.15 0.77 -7.78
N MET A 172 21.99 1.42 -7.64
CA MET A 172 20.72 0.95 -8.19
C MET A 172 20.69 1.08 -9.71
N THR A 173 19.90 0.23 -10.37
CA THR A 173 19.62 0.34 -11.81
C THR A 173 18.96 1.67 -12.16
N ASP A 174 19.31 2.25 -13.31
CA ASP A 174 18.64 3.41 -13.91
C ASP A 174 17.53 3.01 -14.89
N ARG A 175 17.32 1.70 -15.08
CA ARG A 175 16.36 1.09 -16.01
C ARG A 175 15.15 0.51 -15.27
N ALA A 176 14.40 1.38 -14.61
CA ALA A 176 13.18 1.06 -13.87
C ALA A 176 12.27 2.30 -13.79
N LEU A 177 11.00 2.13 -13.43
CA LEU A 177 10.11 3.26 -13.12
C LEU A 177 10.58 3.99 -11.87
N LEU A 178 10.96 3.21 -10.85
CA LEU A 178 11.54 3.69 -9.61
C LEU A 178 12.56 2.66 -9.14
N ALA A 179 13.77 3.11 -8.80
CA ALA A 179 14.76 2.26 -8.15
C ALA A 179 15.47 3.12 -7.09
N ASP A 180 15.30 2.76 -5.83
CA ASP A 180 15.84 3.53 -4.72
C ASP A 180 16.09 2.65 -3.49
N TYR A 181 16.85 3.17 -2.54
CA TYR A 181 17.20 2.49 -1.30
C TYR A 181 17.33 3.44 -0.12
N LEU A 182 17.12 2.90 1.07
CA LEU A 182 17.31 3.58 2.34
C LEU A 182 18.18 2.74 3.27
N THR A 183 19.33 3.30 3.65
CA THR A 183 20.27 2.67 4.59
C THR A 183 20.12 3.28 5.97
N THR A 184 19.86 2.45 6.98
CA THR A 184 19.86 2.82 8.40
C THR A 184 20.82 1.90 9.16
N GLY A 185 21.95 2.44 9.59
CA GLY A 185 23.01 1.65 10.23
C GLY A 185 23.61 0.63 9.26
N ASN A 186 23.47 -0.65 9.56
CA ASN A 186 23.99 -1.78 8.77
C ASN A 186 22.91 -2.52 7.98
N THR A 187 21.73 -1.91 7.85
CA THR A 187 20.59 -2.44 7.12
C THR A 187 20.25 -1.49 5.98
N THR A 188 20.09 -2.04 4.78
CA THR A 188 19.61 -1.32 3.60
C THR A 188 18.32 -1.94 3.11
N ARG A 189 17.27 -1.15 2.97
CA ARG A 189 16.02 -1.54 2.30
C ARG A 189 16.03 -0.93 0.90
N LEU A 190 15.62 -1.69 -0.11
CA LEU A 190 15.61 -1.22 -1.49
C LEU A 190 14.32 -1.62 -2.19
N LEU A 191 13.98 -0.83 -3.22
CA LEU A 191 12.88 -1.06 -4.14
C LEU A 191 13.38 -0.95 -5.58
N VAL A 192 12.88 -1.82 -6.45
CA VAL A 192 12.99 -1.69 -7.91
C VAL A 192 11.63 -1.97 -8.52
N ILE A 193 10.98 -0.95 -9.07
CA ILE A 193 9.62 -0.97 -9.59
C ILE A 193 9.64 -0.97 -11.11
N THR A 194 8.94 -1.93 -11.69
CA THR A 194 8.86 -2.25 -13.12
C THR A 194 10.25 -2.23 -13.79
N PRO A 195 11.17 -3.12 -13.39
CA PRO A 195 12.50 -3.20 -14.00
C PRO A 195 12.39 -3.45 -15.51
N GLU A 196 13.15 -2.71 -16.32
CA GLU A 196 13.20 -2.89 -17.77
C GLU A 196 14.25 -3.90 -18.22
N THR A 197 15.15 -4.28 -17.31
CA THR A 197 16.21 -5.27 -17.51
C THR A 197 16.26 -6.25 -16.35
N ASP A 198 17.01 -7.34 -16.50
CA ASP A 198 17.31 -8.29 -15.42
C ASP A 198 18.13 -7.67 -14.27
N LYS A 199 18.90 -6.61 -14.52
CA LYS A 199 19.78 -5.98 -13.51
C LYS A 199 19.01 -5.15 -12.51
N LEU A 200 19.26 -5.40 -11.22
CA LEU A 200 18.67 -4.68 -10.09
C LEU A 200 19.63 -3.64 -9.50
N PHE A 201 20.85 -4.06 -9.13
CA PHE A 201 21.87 -3.18 -8.60
C PHE A 201 23.28 -3.79 -8.71
N SER A 202 24.29 -2.94 -8.81
CA SER A 202 25.69 -3.30 -8.58
C SER A 202 26.09 -3.02 -7.12
N TYR A 203 27.11 -3.74 -6.63
CA TYR A 203 27.56 -3.58 -5.25
C TYR A 203 29.07 -3.79 -5.06
N SER A 204 29.59 -3.26 -3.95
CA SER A 204 30.88 -3.67 -3.40
C SER A 204 30.81 -3.89 -1.88
N GLY A 205 31.72 -4.68 -1.34
CA GLY A 205 31.68 -5.15 0.05
C GLY A 205 30.79 -6.39 0.24
N ASN A 206 30.65 -6.82 1.50
CA ASN A 206 29.90 -8.02 1.85
C ASN A 206 28.48 -7.68 2.31
N PHE A 207 27.49 -8.49 1.91
CA PHE A 207 26.12 -8.37 2.38
C PHE A 207 25.39 -9.72 2.46
N GLU A 208 24.27 -9.73 3.16
CA GLU A 208 23.32 -10.83 3.29
C GLU A 208 21.92 -10.32 2.94
N ILE A 209 21.17 -11.09 2.15
CA ILE A 209 19.76 -10.82 1.88
C ILE A 209 18.95 -11.43 3.02
N THR A 210 18.37 -10.58 3.87
CA THR A 210 17.56 -11.04 5.01
C THR A 210 16.10 -11.20 4.63
N GLU A 211 15.61 -10.41 3.68
CA GLU A 211 14.23 -10.46 3.18
C GLU A 211 14.20 -10.12 1.70
N ILE A 212 13.27 -10.74 0.97
CA ILE A 212 13.00 -10.47 -0.44
C ILE A 212 11.51 -10.69 -0.72
N ILE A 213 10.91 -9.74 -1.42
CA ILE A 213 9.55 -9.84 -1.94
C ILE A 213 9.64 -9.48 -3.42
N VAL A 214 9.09 -10.34 -4.27
CA VAL A 214 9.02 -10.09 -5.71
C VAL A 214 7.56 -10.12 -6.10
N ALA A 215 7.12 -9.07 -6.80
CA ALA A 215 5.74 -8.91 -7.24
C ALA A 215 5.66 -9.03 -8.75
N ASN A 216 4.64 -9.72 -9.25
CA ASN A 216 4.14 -9.55 -10.62
C ASN A 216 3.04 -8.47 -10.59
N SER A 217 2.21 -8.35 -11.64
CA SER A 217 1.18 -7.29 -11.66
C SER A 217 0.00 -7.49 -10.69
N HIS A 218 -0.12 -8.64 -10.03
CA HIS A 218 -1.24 -8.98 -9.14
C HIS A 218 -0.85 -9.61 -7.78
N ALA A 219 0.29 -10.30 -7.70
CA ALA A 219 0.62 -11.17 -6.58
C ALA A 219 2.13 -11.32 -6.37
N GLU A 220 2.48 -11.85 -5.20
CA GLU A 220 3.85 -12.26 -4.89
C GLU A 220 4.28 -13.46 -5.73
N VAL A 221 5.53 -13.44 -6.17
CA VAL A 221 6.17 -14.45 -7.02
C VAL A 221 7.17 -15.22 -6.19
N SER A 222 7.18 -16.55 -6.33
CA SER A 222 8.17 -17.39 -5.66
C SER A 222 9.57 -17.15 -6.21
N VAL A 223 10.56 -16.98 -5.33
CA VAL A 223 11.94 -16.66 -5.72
C VAL A 223 12.93 -17.75 -5.31
N ASP A 224 13.70 -18.25 -6.28
CA ASP A 224 14.88 -19.06 -6.02
C ASP A 224 16.08 -18.15 -5.68
N LEU A 225 16.55 -18.25 -4.43
CA LEU A 225 17.75 -17.55 -3.97
C LEU A 225 19.02 -18.33 -4.30
N PRO A 226 20.18 -17.64 -4.48
CA PRO A 226 21.45 -18.32 -4.63
C PRO A 226 21.75 -19.15 -3.37
N LEU A 227 22.51 -20.23 -3.53
CA LEU A 227 22.85 -21.17 -2.45
C LEU A 227 23.64 -20.56 -1.27
N ALA A 228 24.12 -19.32 -1.39
CA ALA A 228 24.78 -18.59 -0.32
C ALA A 228 23.84 -17.50 0.20
N THR A 229 23.68 -17.38 1.51
CA THR A 229 22.95 -16.26 2.12
C THR A 229 23.86 -15.08 2.45
N SER A 230 25.19 -15.27 2.45
CA SER A 230 26.16 -14.17 2.52
C SER A 230 26.98 -14.12 1.24
N PHE A 231 27.06 -12.94 0.64
CA PHE A 231 27.82 -12.68 -0.56
C PHE A 231 29.04 -11.85 -0.20
N SER A 232 30.18 -12.27 -0.71
CA SER A 232 31.44 -11.60 -0.46
C SER A 232 32.17 -11.24 -1.73
N ILE A 233 32.83 -10.09 -1.69
CA ILE A 233 33.80 -9.65 -2.70
C ILE A 233 35.14 -9.45 -2.01
#